data_AF-A0A519DH24-F1
#
_entry.id   AF-A0A519DH24-F1
#
_cell.length_a   1.000
_cell.length_b   1.000
_cell.length_c   1.000
_cell.angle_alpha   90.00
_cell.angle_beta   90.00
_cell.angle_gamma   90.00
#
_symmetry.space_group_name_H-M   'P 1'
#
loop_
_entity.id
_entity.type
_entity.pdbx_description
1 polymer ?
#
loop_
_entity_poly.entity_id
_entity_poly.type
_entity_poly.pdbx_seq_one_letter_code
_entity_poly.pdbx_strand_id
1 'polypeptide(L)'
;MLEQILLAAISAGLVATLVTVLIERYGGLVGGVIGTVPTTIIPAVIGMSLAQENADLMASLSVVPLGMLANAIFLSVWIYFPEMIPNLSSSKGLVATIIVSLLIWSLVGTSAILAVDEARNSLSAQEIAIAGVALTAVLGLSLGWKPRATPPGTKKVSKSMLITRGLMAATAIGISVWIANLGYSLVAGLASVFPAIFLTSMVALWISQEASVPRGAAAPMLLGGGSVGVYALLAMTTLDEFGLYTGSLVAWVVSVSCWSLPAYGYLRWRRSIVSEN
;
A
#
# COMPACT_ATOMS: atom_id res chain seq x y z
N MET A 1 -5.16 12.49 22.23
CA MET A 1 -4.33 11.28 22.01
C MET A 1 -5.15 9.98 21.89
N LEU A 2 -5.63 9.35 22.98
CA LEU A 2 -6.26 8.00 22.89
C LEU A 2 -7.48 7.96 21.95
N GLU A 3 -8.34 8.97 22.00
CA GLU A 3 -9.52 9.07 21.13
C GLU A 3 -9.14 9.11 19.63
N GLN A 4 -8.14 9.91 19.26
CA GLN A 4 -7.64 10.02 17.89
C GLN A 4 -7.07 8.69 17.38
N ILE A 5 -6.30 8.00 18.24
CA ILE A 5 -5.73 6.69 17.93
C ILE A 5 -6.83 5.66 17.67
N LEU A 6 -7.81 5.58 18.58
CA LEU A 6 -8.92 4.61 18.46
C LEU A 6 -9.81 4.93 17.25
N LEU A 7 -10.12 6.21 17.01
CA LEU A 7 -10.90 6.65 15.86
C LEU A 7 -10.23 6.23 14.55
N ALA A 8 -8.93 6.53 14.40
CA ALA A 8 -8.18 6.18 13.20
C ALA A 8 -8.03 4.67 13.02
N ALA A 9 -7.69 3.93 14.09
CA ALA A 9 -7.55 2.49 14.08
C ALA A 9 -8.85 1.77 13.70
N ILE A 10 -9.95 2.09 14.38
CA ILE A 10 -11.26 1.46 14.11
C ILE A 10 -11.72 1.80 12.69
N SER A 11 -11.60 3.06 12.28
CA SER A 11 -11.96 3.49 10.93
C SER A 11 -11.13 2.76 9.86
N ALA A 12 -9.82 2.64 10.04
CA ALA A 12 -8.94 1.91 9.13
C ALA A 12 -9.31 0.43 9.04
N GLY A 13 -9.60 -0.22 10.18
CA GLY A 13 -10.01 -1.61 10.20
C GLY A 13 -11.34 -1.85 9.51
N LEU A 14 -12.33 -0.97 9.73
CA LEU A 14 -13.63 -1.02 9.05
C LEU A 14 -13.48 -0.80 7.54
N VAL A 15 -12.72 0.22 7.13
CA VAL A 15 -12.47 0.51 5.71
C VAL A 15 -11.75 -0.67 5.04
N ALA A 16 -10.70 -1.22 5.65
CA ALA A 16 -9.97 -2.37 5.10
C ALA A 16 -10.86 -3.61 4.95
N THR A 17 -11.74 -3.85 5.93
CA THR A 17 -12.73 -4.94 5.88
C THR A 17 -13.74 -4.72 4.76
N LEU A 18 -14.32 -3.51 4.68
CA LEU A 18 -15.30 -3.14 3.68
C LEU A 18 -14.74 -3.26 2.26
N VAL A 19 -13.56 -2.66 2.01
CA VAL A 19 -12.88 -2.75 0.72
C VAL A 19 -12.65 -4.20 0.35
N THR A 20 -12.21 -5.04 1.29
CA THR A 20 -12.02 -6.47 1.00
C THR A 20 -13.32 -7.18 0.61
N VAL A 21 -14.42 -6.93 1.34
CA VAL A 21 -15.74 -7.50 1.02
C VAL A 21 -16.20 -7.04 -0.37
N LEU A 22 -15.97 -5.78 -0.74
CA LEU A 22 -16.30 -5.25 -2.05
C LEU A 22 -15.46 -5.92 -3.15
N ILE A 23 -14.16 -6.12 -2.93
CA ILE A 23 -13.29 -6.85 -3.87
C ILE A 23 -13.82 -8.27 -4.10
N GLU A 24 -14.18 -8.98 -3.03
CA GLU A 24 -14.71 -10.34 -3.12
C GLU A 24 -16.08 -10.41 -3.80
N ARG A 25 -16.95 -9.43 -3.51
CA ARG A 25 -18.31 -9.39 -4.08
C ARG A 25 -18.31 -9.07 -5.56
N TYR A 26 -17.54 -8.07 -5.98
CA TYR A 26 -17.54 -7.61 -7.36
C TYR A 26 -16.56 -8.39 -8.24
N GLY A 27 -15.51 -8.97 -7.65
CA GLY A 27 -14.57 -9.86 -8.32
C GLY A 27 -13.88 -9.26 -9.56
N GLY A 28 -13.03 -10.09 -10.18
CA GLY A 28 -12.43 -9.79 -11.49
C GLY A 28 -11.86 -8.38 -11.62
N LEU A 29 -12.34 -7.67 -12.64
CA LEU A 29 -11.85 -6.36 -13.05
C LEU A 29 -12.20 -5.24 -12.07
N VAL A 30 -13.46 -5.23 -11.62
CA VAL A 30 -14.01 -4.20 -10.74
C VAL A 30 -13.42 -4.35 -9.34
N GLY A 31 -13.28 -5.59 -8.84
CA GLY A 31 -12.56 -5.87 -7.61
C GLY A 31 -11.08 -5.48 -7.71
N GLY A 32 -10.46 -5.64 -8.88
CA GLY A 32 -9.11 -5.14 -9.16
C GLY A 32 -9.01 -3.62 -9.00
N VAL A 33 -9.90 -2.84 -9.61
CA VAL A 33 -9.91 -1.37 -9.47
C VAL A 33 -10.15 -0.98 -8.01
N ILE A 34 -11.18 -1.54 -7.35
CA ILE A 34 -11.51 -1.25 -5.95
C ILE A 34 -10.33 -1.53 -5.00
N GLY A 35 -9.60 -2.61 -5.23
CA GLY A 35 -8.43 -2.97 -4.42
C GLY A 35 -7.22 -2.07 -4.59
N THR A 36 -7.26 -1.14 -5.54
CA THR A 36 -6.18 -0.20 -5.86
C THR A 36 -6.53 1.24 -5.52
N VAL A 37 -7.64 1.44 -4.83
CA VAL A 37 -8.12 2.76 -4.39
C VAL A 37 -7.47 3.10 -3.04
N PRO A 38 -7.00 4.34 -2.82
CA PRO A 38 -6.30 4.74 -1.60
C PRO A 38 -7.27 5.04 -0.45
N THR A 39 -8.21 4.14 -0.15
CA THR A 39 -9.24 4.39 0.88
C THR A 39 -8.70 4.20 2.30
N THR A 40 -7.77 3.27 2.51
CA THR A 40 -7.27 2.91 3.86
C THR A 40 -6.26 3.90 4.42
N ILE A 41 -5.68 4.77 3.58
CA ILE A 41 -4.79 5.84 4.02
C ILE A 41 -5.57 7.05 4.55
N ILE A 42 -6.85 7.23 4.18
CA ILE A 42 -7.68 8.35 4.62
C ILE A 42 -7.79 8.41 6.16
N PRO A 43 -8.17 7.32 6.88
CA PRO A 43 -8.19 7.33 8.34
C PRO A 43 -6.84 7.66 8.97
N ALA A 44 -5.74 7.25 8.33
CA ALA A 44 -4.39 7.53 8.81
C ALA A 44 -4.07 9.02 8.71
N VAL A 45 -4.37 9.65 7.57
CA VAL A 45 -4.15 11.09 7.37
C VAL A 45 -5.03 11.92 8.29
N ILE A 46 -6.31 11.56 8.48
CA ILE A 46 -7.19 12.20 9.46
C ILE A 46 -6.63 12.05 10.87
N GLY A 47 -6.19 10.85 11.25
CA GLY A 47 -5.59 10.60 12.56
C GLY A 47 -4.32 11.40 12.80
N MET A 48 -3.41 11.43 11.81
CA MET A 48 -2.16 12.19 11.87
C MET A 48 -2.41 13.70 11.88
N SER A 49 -3.37 14.21 11.09
CA SER A 49 -3.69 15.65 11.08
C SER A 49 -4.29 16.13 12.41
N LEU A 50 -4.96 15.24 13.15
CA LEU A 50 -5.45 15.55 14.49
C LEU A 50 -4.37 15.41 15.57
N ALA A 51 -3.30 14.67 15.28
CA ALA A 51 -2.21 14.36 16.20
C ALA A 51 -1.01 15.30 16.07
N GLN A 52 -0.87 15.99 14.93
CA GLN A 52 0.32 16.74 14.54
C GLN A 52 -0.03 18.14 14.05
N GLU A 53 0.91 19.06 14.18
CA GLU A 53 0.84 20.34 13.48
C GLU A 53 1.09 20.16 11.97
N ASN A 54 0.74 21.17 11.17
CA ASN A 54 0.80 21.09 9.71
C ASN A 54 2.21 20.71 9.19
N ALA A 55 3.27 21.33 9.70
CA ALA A 55 4.64 21.04 9.27
C ALA A 55 5.04 19.56 9.51
N ASP A 56 4.62 19.00 10.64
CA ASP A 56 4.83 17.59 10.98
C ASP A 56 3.98 16.65 10.14
N LEU A 57 2.73 17.03 9.85
CA LEU A 57 1.88 16.29 8.92
C LEU A 57 2.50 16.27 7.51
N MET A 58 3.05 17.40 7.02
CA MET A 58 3.74 17.45 5.72
C MET A 58 4.97 16.54 5.71
N ALA A 59 5.73 16.48 6.80
CA ALA A 59 6.82 15.53 6.93
C ALA A 59 6.31 14.08 6.88
N SER A 60 5.25 13.74 7.62
CA SER A 60 4.60 12.41 7.59
C SER A 60 4.11 12.04 6.19
N LEU A 61 3.48 12.96 5.47
CA LEU A 61 2.98 12.72 4.10
C LEU A 61 4.12 12.59 3.08
N SER A 62 5.23 13.29 3.28
CA SER A 62 6.35 13.27 2.32
C SER A 62 7.04 11.91 2.19
N VAL A 63 7.07 11.12 3.26
CA VAL A 63 7.67 9.78 3.26
C VAL A 63 6.71 8.69 2.78
N VAL A 64 5.40 8.92 2.78
CA VAL A 64 4.39 7.93 2.37
C VAL A 64 4.64 7.37 0.97
N PRO A 65 4.94 8.18 -0.08
CA PRO A 65 5.29 7.66 -1.40
C PRO A 65 6.51 6.73 -1.39
N LEU A 66 7.54 7.02 -0.59
CA LEU A 66 8.70 6.13 -0.43
C LEU A 66 8.37 4.88 0.41
N GLY A 67 7.43 4.97 1.35
CA GLY A 67 6.86 3.79 2.00
C GLY A 67 6.08 2.91 1.03
N MET A 68 5.41 3.50 0.03
CA MET A 68 4.79 2.74 -1.07
C MET A 68 5.83 2.12 -2.01
N LEU A 69 6.99 2.77 -2.22
CA LEU A 69 8.13 2.13 -2.86
C LEU A 69 8.65 0.93 -2.03
N ALA A 70 8.72 1.06 -0.71
CA ALA A 70 9.07 -0.07 0.17
C ALA A 70 8.05 -1.21 0.06
N ASN A 71 6.76 -0.89 -0.05
CA ASN A 71 5.70 -1.88 -0.32
C ASN A 71 5.85 -2.54 -1.71
N ALA A 72 6.28 -1.78 -2.70
CA ALA A 72 6.56 -2.28 -4.03
C ALA A 72 7.73 -3.28 -4.03
N ILE A 73 8.80 -2.98 -3.28
CA ILE A 73 9.92 -3.89 -3.08
C ILE A 73 9.49 -5.10 -2.22
N PHE A 74 8.68 -4.91 -1.18
CA PHE A 74 8.07 -6.00 -0.42
C PHE A 74 7.34 -6.98 -1.35
N LEU A 75 6.51 -6.48 -2.27
CA LEU A 75 5.77 -7.29 -3.23
C LEU A 75 6.68 -7.97 -4.25
N SER A 76 7.81 -7.39 -4.63
CA SER A 76 8.76 -8.03 -5.54
C SER A 76 9.41 -9.26 -4.91
N VAL A 77 9.58 -9.29 -3.58
CA VAL A 77 10.01 -10.51 -2.85
C VAL A 77 9.03 -11.66 -3.11
N TRP A 78 7.73 -11.41 -3.08
CA TRP A 78 6.71 -12.43 -3.37
C TRP A 78 6.74 -12.92 -4.82
N ILE A 79 7.34 -12.15 -5.74
CA ILE A 79 7.54 -12.54 -7.14
C ILE A 79 8.74 -13.48 -7.27
N TYR A 80 9.89 -13.07 -6.72
CA TYR A 80 11.18 -13.70 -7.02
C TYR A 80 11.65 -14.70 -5.96
N PHE A 81 11.45 -14.40 -4.67
CA PHE A 81 12.01 -15.22 -3.60
C PHE A 81 11.48 -16.66 -3.56
N PRO A 82 10.16 -16.94 -3.78
CA PRO A 82 9.67 -18.31 -3.85
C PRO A 82 10.37 -19.20 -4.89
N GLU A 83 10.87 -18.62 -5.98
CA GLU A 83 11.61 -19.34 -7.03
C GLU A 83 13.03 -19.71 -6.60
N MET A 84 13.59 -19.00 -5.61
CA MET A 84 14.92 -19.24 -5.05
C MET A 84 14.94 -20.36 -4.00
N ILE A 85 13.77 -20.75 -3.48
CA ILE A 85 13.60 -21.78 -2.44
C ILE A 85 12.67 -22.92 -2.88
N PRO A 86 12.87 -23.52 -4.08
CA PRO A 86 11.94 -24.50 -4.64
C PRO A 86 11.82 -25.79 -3.83
N ASN A 87 12.80 -26.09 -2.99
CA ASN A 87 12.88 -27.32 -2.21
C ASN A 87 12.17 -27.24 -0.85
N LEU A 88 11.69 -26.07 -0.44
CA LEU A 88 10.94 -25.94 0.81
C LEU A 88 9.50 -26.42 0.63
N SER A 89 8.96 -27.06 1.68
CA SER A 89 7.52 -27.36 1.71
C SER A 89 6.70 -26.07 1.65
N SER A 90 5.48 -26.13 1.11
CA SER A 90 4.63 -24.95 0.90
C SER A 90 4.49 -24.07 2.15
N SER A 91 4.29 -24.67 3.32
CA SER A 91 4.20 -23.94 4.60
C SER A 91 5.51 -23.28 5.01
N LYS A 92 6.65 -23.96 4.86
CA LYS A 92 7.97 -23.40 5.17
C LYS A 92 8.33 -22.28 4.20
N GLY A 93 8.01 -22.44 2.91
CA GLY A 93 8.22 -21.42 1.89
C GLY A 93 7.37 -20.18 2.12
N LEU A 94 6.11 -20.34 2.54
CA LEU A 94 5.24 -19.22 2.93
C LEU A 94 5.84 -18.46 4.11
N VAL A 95 6.19 -19.14 5.20
CA VAL A 95 6.78 -18.49 6.39
C VAL A 95 8.09 -17.78 6.04
N ALA A 96 8.97 -18.41 5.26
CA ALA A 96 10.21 -17.80 4.80
C ALA A 96 9.93 -16.53 3.97
N THR A 97 8.97 -16.58 3.05
CA THR A 97 8.61 -15.43 2.20
C THR A 97 8.01 -14.29 3.03
N ILE A 98 7.18 -14.58 4.03
CA ILE A 98 6.64 -13.57 4.96
C ILE A 98 7.79 -12.88 5.71
N ILE A 99 8.69 -13.67 6.31
CA ILE A 99 9.81 -13.13 7.09
C ILE A 99 10.72 -12.28 6.21
N VAL A 100 11.16 -12.80 5.06
CA VAL A 100 12.07 -12.10 4.16
C VAL A 100 11.44 -10.84 3.59
N SER A 101 10.16 -10.88 3.19
CA SER A 101 9.47 -9.70 2.68
C SER A 101 9.33 -8.60 3.74
N LEU A 102 8.97 -8.94 4.98
CA LEU A 102 8.89 -7.98 6.08
C LEU A 102 10.26 -7.43 6.51
N LEU A 103 11.31 -8.25 6.50
CA LEU A 103 12.68 -7.80 6.76
C LEU A 103 13.14 -6.81 5.69
N ILE A 104 12.91 -7.12 4.41
CA ILE A 104 13.24 -6.22 3.30
C ILE A 104 12.44 -4.92 3.41
N TRP A 105 11.13 -4.99 3.70
CA TRP A 105 10.32 -3.79 3.90
C TRP A 105 10.86 -2.92 5.04
N SER A 106 11.22 -3.53 6.17
CA SER A 106 11.76 -2.81 7.34
C SER A 106 13.09 -2.13 7.02
N LEU A 107 14.01 -2.83 6.35
CA LEU A 107 15.30 -2.29 5.93
C LEU A 107 15.13 -1.14 4.94
N VAL A 108 14.35 -1.34 3.88
CA VAL A 108 14.09 -0.30 2.86
C VAL A 108 13.36 0.90 3.46
N GLY A 109 12.34 0.66 4.29
CA GLY A 109 11.60 1.72 4.96
C GLY A 109 12.49 2.54 5.90
N THR A 110 13.37 1.89 6.65
CA THR A 110 14.36 2.57 7.50
C THR A 110 15.33 3.40 6.65
N SER A 111 15.85 2.83 5.57
CA SER A 111 16.70 3.57 4.63
C SER A 111 15.98 4.76 4.00
N ALA A 112 14.69 4.63 3.69
CA ALA A 112 13.87 5.72 3.17
C ALA A 112 13.72 6.84 4.20
N ILE A 113 13.47 6.53 5.47
CA ILE A 113 13.43 7.54 6.54
C ILE A 113 14.76 8.30 6.63
N LEU A 114 15.89 7.58 6.68
CA LEU A 114 17.21 8.21 6.76
C LEU A 114 17.51 9.09 5.54
N ALA A 115 17.14 8.63 4.34
CA ALA A 115 17.32 9.40 3.11
C ALA A 115 16.43 10.65 3.08
N VAL A 116 15.18 10.54 3.56
CA VAL A 116 14.26 11.69 3.67
C VAL A 116 14.75 12.69 4.70
N ASP A 117 15.21 12.22 5.85
CA ASP A 117 15.71 13.09 6.93
C ASP A 117 16.88 13.94 6.44
N GLU A 118 17.83 13.34 5.71
CA GLU A 118 18.92 14.08 5.06
C GLU A 118 18.42 14.99 3.92
N ALA A 119 17.52 14.49 3.07
CA ALA A 119 17.01 15.24 1.92
C ALA A 119 16.27 16.52 2.32
N ARG A 120 15.62 16.55 3.49
CA ARG A 120 14.91 17.72 4.03
C ARG A 120 15.80 18.93 4.27
N ASN A 121 17.13 18.75 4.33
CA ASN A 121 18.08 19.87 4.39
C ASN A 121 18.14 20.69 3.10
N SER A 122 17.70 20.12 1.97
CA SER A 122 17.85 20.73 0.64
C SER A 122 16.61 20.68 -0.24
N LEU A 123 15.66 19.80 0.07
CA LEU A 123 14.43 19.59 -0.69
C LEU A 123 13.20 19.85 0.19
N SER A 124 12.17 20.41 -0.41
CA SER A 124 10.85 20.51 0.20
C SER A 124 10.22 19.13 0.38
N ALA A 125 9.28 19.04 1.32
CA ALA A 125 8.48 17.84 1.55
C ALA A 125 7.76 17.36 0.26
N GLN A 126 7.32 18.30 -0.58
CA GLN A 126 6.62 18.00 -1.83
C GLN A 126 7.55 17.42 -2.90
N GLU A 127 8.77 17.94 -3.04
CA GLU A 127 9.79 17.39 -3.95
C GLU A 127 10.17 15.95 -3.58
N ILE A 128 10.31 15.68 -2.28
CA ILE A 128 10.55 14.33 -1.76
C ILE A 128 9.39 13.40 -2.10
N ALA A 129 8.14 13.84 -1.88
CA ALA A 129 6.95 13.07 -2.22
C ALA A 129 6.86 12.78 -3.73
N ILE A 130 7.14 13.77 -4.58
CA ILE A 130 7.18 13.63 -6.05
C ILE A 130 8.23 12.58 -6.45
N ALA A 131 9.43 12.65 -5.88
CA ALA A 131 10.48 11.67 -6.14
C ALA A 131 10.05 10.25 -5.74
N GLY A 132 9.41 10.09 -4.58
CA GLY A 132 8.89 8.79 -4.14
C GLY A 132 7.79 8.24 -5.06
N VAL A 133 6.87 9.10 -5.53
CA VAL A 133 5.85 8.71 -6.53
C VAL A 133 6.52 8.29 -7.84
N ALA A 134 7.50 9.05 -8.33
CA ALA A 134 8.21 8.74 -9.57
C ALA A 134 8.96 7.40 -9.49
N LEU A 135 9.68 7.15 -8.40
CA LEU A 135 10.38 5.88 -8.17
C LEU A 135 9.39 4.70 -8.09
N THR A 136 8.26 4.89 -7.40
CA THR A 136 7.19 3.88 -7.34
C THR A 136 6.60 3.61 -8.72
N ALA A 137 6.40 4.65 -9.54
CA ALA A 137 5.92 4.52 -10.92
C ALA A 137 6.91 3.69 -11.76
N VAL A 138 8.20 4.01 -11.71
CA VAL A 138 9.24 3.30 -12.46
C VAL A 138 9.28 1.82 -12.08
N LEU A 139 9.28 1.51 -10.78
CA LEU A 139 9.28 0.11 -10.32
C LEU A 139 7.98 -0.61 -10.71
N GLY A 140 6.83 0.04 -10.59
CA GLY A 140 5.56 -0.57 -10.92
C GLY A 140 5.39 -0.82 -12.41
N LEU A 141 5.77 0.15 -13.26
CA LEU A 141 5.72 -0.01 -14.71
C LEU A 141 6.69 -1.10 -15.18
N SER A 142 7.90 -1.15 -14.62
CA SER A 142 8.90 -2.17 -14.97
C SER A 142 8.45 -3.59 -14.59
N LEU A 143 7.93 -3.79 -13.37
CA LEU A 143 7.38 -5.09 -12.94
C LEU A 143 6.09 -5.46 -13.69
N GLY A 144 5.27 -4.47 -14.03
CA GLY A 144 4.06 -4.66 -14.84
C GLY A 144 4.33 -4.90 -16.33
N TRP A 145 5.56 -4.76 -16.80
CA TRP A 145 5.90 -4.86 -18.22
C TRP A 145 5.70 -6.27 -18.78
N LYS A 146 5.99 -7.31 -18.01
CA LYS A 146 5.74 -8.72 -18.35
C LYS A 146 4.76 -9.33 -17.33
N PRO A 147 3.44 -9.11 -17.50
CA PRO A 147 2.46 -9.67 -16.59
C PRO A 147 2.61 -11.19 -16.51
N ARG A 148 2.81 -11.72 -15.30
CA ARG A 148 2.81 -13.17 -15.08
C ARG A 148 1.38 -13.69 -15.11
N ALA A 149 1.21 -14.91 -15.62
CA ALA A 149 -0.08 -15.57 -15.61
C ALA A 149 -0.63 -15.61 -14.18
N THR A 150 -1.86 -15.17 -14.00
CA THR A 150 -2.58 -15.27 -12.72
C THR A 150 -3.67 -16.31 -12.94
N PRO A 151 -3.44 -17.59 -12.60
CA PRO A 151 -4.49 -18.61 -12.68
C PRO A 151 -5.75 -18.12 -11.95
N PRO A 152 -6.95 -18.33 -12.51
CA PRO A 152 -8.17 -17.95 -11.84
C PRO A 152 -8.26 -18.69 -10.50
N GLY A 153 -8.42 -17.93 -9.41
CA GLY A 153 -8.57 -18.51 -8.07
C GLY A 153 -9.88 -19.30 -7.97
N THR A 154 -9.78 -20.58 -7.63
CA THR A 154 -10.95 -21.49 -7.55
C THR A 154 -11.57 -21.55 -6.16
N LYS A 155 -10.93 -20.96 -5.14
CA LYS A 155 -11.34 -21.03 -3.73
C LYS A 155 -11.59 -19.63 -3.18
N LYS A 156 -12.69 -19.48 -2.43
CA LYS A 156 -13.02 -18.24 -1.73
C LYS A 156 -12.06 -18.01 -0.57
N VAL A 157 -11.74 -16.75 -0.32
CA VAL A 157 -10.97 -16.33 0.86
C VAL A 157 -11.79 -16.61 2.12
N SER A 158 -11.13 -17.04 3.20
CA SER A 158 -11.82 -17.36 4.44
C SER A 158 -12.30 -16.10 5.16
N LYS A 159 -13.45 -16.18 5.86
CA LYS A 159 -13.94 -15.10 6.72
C LYS A 159 -12.91 -14.69 7.80
N SER A 160 -12.05 -15.62 8.23
CA SER A 160 -10.96 -15.31 9.16
C SER A 160 -9.94 -14.34 8.56
N MET A 161 -9.62 -14.46 7.27
CA MET A 161 -8.68 -13.54 6.60
C MET A 161 -9.25 -12.13 6.43
N LEU A 162 -10.59 -11.97 6.35
CA LEU A 162 -11.26 -10.67 6.38
C LEU A 162 -11.04 -9.96 7.72
N ILE A 163 -11.25 -10.68 8.83
CA ILE A 163 -11.08 -10.16 10.19
C ILE A 163 -9.60 -9.81 10.43
N THR A 164 -8.68 -10.68 10.03
CA THR A 164 -7.23 -10.44 10.17
C THR A 164 -6.80 -9.19 9.41
N ARG A 165 -7.33 -8.94 8.20
CA ARG A 165 -7.07 -7.71 7.44
C ARG A 165 -7.47 -6.45 8.20
N GLY A 166 -8.71 -6.42 8.68
CA GLY A 166 -9.24 -5.29 9.44
C GLY A 166 -8.42 -5.04 10.70
N LEU A 167 -8.11 -6.09 11.47
CA LEU A 167 -7.30 -5.96 12.68
C LEU A 167 -5.88 -5.49 12.40
N MET A 168 -5.20 -6.03 11.38
CA MET A 168 -3.84 -5.60 11.05
C MET A 168 -3.81 -4.15 10.55
N ALA A 169 -4.79 -3.73 9.75
CA ALA A 169 -4.91 -2.33 9.33
C ALA A 169 -5.18 -1.41 10.52
N ALA A 170 -6.10 -1.79 11.41
CA ALA A 170 -6.39 -1.04 12.63
C ALA A 170 -5.15 -0.87 13.52
N THR A 171 -4.40 -1.96 13.74
CA THR A 171 -3.17 -1.92 14.53
C THR A 171 -2.11 -1.04 13.87
N ALA A 172 -1.87 -1.18 12.57
CA ALA A 172 -0.88 -0.38 11.86
C ALA A 172 -1.20 1.12 11.90
N ILE A 173 -2.45 1.49 11.62
CA ILE A 173 -2.87 2.90 11.66
C ILE A 173 -2.91 3.44 13.09
N GLY A 174 -3.35 2.63 14.08
CA GLY A 174 -3.30 3.00 15.48
C GLY A 174 -1.87 3.29 15.96
N ILE A 175 -0.91 2.43 15.60
CA ILE A 175 0.52 2.65 15.89
C ILE A 175 1.03 3.90 15.18
N SER A 176 0.68 4.09 13.90
CA SER A 176 1.08 5.27 13.13
C SER A 176 0.63 6.57 13.81
N VAL A 177 -0.64 6.67 14.20
CA VAL A 177 -1.18 7.87 14.89
C VAL A 177 -0.63 8.02 16.29
N TRP A 178 -0.36 6.92 16.99
CA TRP A 178 0.32 6.97 18.28
C TRP A 178 1.73 7.54 18.16
N ILE A 179 2.52 7.07 17.19
CA ILE A 179 3.86 7.58 16.88
C ILE A 179 3.81 9.05 16.44
N ALA A 180 2.77 9.44 15.71
CA ALA A 180 2.53 10.83 15.30
C ALA A 180 2.36 11.76 16.53
N ASN A 181 1.59 11.33 17.54
CA ASN A 181 1.42 12.06 18.80
C ASN A 181 2.74 12.17 19.62
N LEU A 182 3.73 11.31 19.35
CA LEU A 182 5.04 11.36 19.99
C LEU A 182 6.02 12.31 19.27
N GLY A 183 5.62 12.92 18.15
CA GLY A 183 6.47 13.83 17.36
C GLY A 183 7.39 13.14 16.36
N TYR A 184 7.26 11.83 16.13
CA TYR A 184 8.09 11.09 15.18
C TYR A 184 7.45 11.03 13.78
N SER A 185 7.35 12.19 13.11
CA SER A 185 6.59 12.38 11.87
C SER A 185 6.96 11.42 10.73
N LEU A 186 8.26 11.25 10.43
CA LEU A 186 8.69 10.33 9.36
C LEU A 186 8.35 8.86 9.67
N VAL A 187 8.48 8.45 10.94
CA VAL A 187 8.15 7.09 11.37
C VAL A 187 6.64 6.86 11.31
N ALA A 188 5.84 7.86 11.72
CA ALA A 188 4.38 7.82 11.63
C ALA A 188 3.91 7.66 10.17
N GLY A 189 4.48 8.43 9.26
CA GLY A 189 4.23 8.35 7.82
C GLY A 189 4.53 6.95 7.26
N LEU A 190 5.71 6.40 7.54
CA LEU A 190 6.07 5.05 7.11
C LEU A 190 5.14 3.98 7.72
N ALA A 191 4.84 4.07 9.02
CA ALA A 191 3.96 3.14 9.71
C ALA A 191 2.53 3.15 9.14
N SER A 192 2.05 4.30 8.64
CA SER A 192 0.72 4.44 8.03
C SER A 192 0.54 3.58 6.78
N VAL A 193 1.64 3.23 6.11
CA VAL A 193 1.67 2.39 4.91
C VAL A 193 2.28 1.02 5.14
N PHE A 194 2.30 0.55 6.39
CA PHE A 194 2.66 -0.84 6.68
C PHE A 194 1.88 -1.82 5.79
N PRO A 195 2.50 -2.87 5.20
CA PRO A 195 1.92 -3.71 4.15
C PRO A 195 0.85 -4.69 4.66
N ALA A 196 -0.02 -4.31 5.59
CA ALA A 196 -1.05 -5.17 6.18
C ALA A 196 -1.94 -5.83 5.11
N ILE A 197 -2.47 -5.03 4.17
CA ILE A 197 -3.38 -5.52 3.12
C ILE A 197 -2.62 -6.37 2.11
N PHE A 198 -1.41 -5.97 1.72
CA PHE A 198 -0.58 -6.73 0.79
C PHE A 198 -0.20 -8.08 1.39
N LEU A 199 0.31 -8.10 2.62
CA LEU A 199 0.73 -9.31 3.33
C LEU A 199 -0.43 -10.29 3.47
N THR A 200 -1.55 -9.85 4.04
CA THR A 200 -2.72 -10.72 4.23
C THR A 200 -3.32 -11.18 2.89
N SER A 201 -3.22 -10.38 1.83
CA SER A 201 -3.64 -10.81 0.49
C SER A 201 -2.73 -11.88 -0.08
N MET A 202 -1.41 -11.71 0.04
CA MET A 202 -0.46 -12.70 -0.43
C MET A 202 -0.54 -14.01 0.36
N VAL A 203 -0.70 -13.93 1.68
CA VAL A 203 -0.93 -15.11 2.53
C VAL A 203 -2.23 -15.82 2.15
N ALA A 204 -3.33 -15.08 1.95
CA ALA A 204 -4.60 -15.68 1.54
C ALA A 204 -4.49 -16.38 0.18
N LEU A 205 -3.85 -15.71 -0.80
CA LEU A 205 -3.64 -16.27 -2.13
C LEU A 205 -2.75 -17.51 -2.08
N TRP A 206 -1.69 -17.50 -1.28
CA TRP A 206 -0.80 -18.65 -1.14
C TRP A 206 -1.51 -19.86 -0.52
N ILE A 207 -2.28 -19.65 0.56
CA ILE A 207 -3.01 -20.73 1.23
C ILE A 207 -4.10 -21.30 0.31
N SER A 208 -4.76 -20.44 -0.47
CA SER A 208 -5.89 -20.86 -1.30
C SER A 208 -5.48 -21.43 -2.67
N GLN A 209 -4.36 -20.97 -3.25
CA GLN A 209 -3.98 -21.24 -4.64
C GLN A 209 -2.49 -21.57 -4.85
N GLU A 210 -1.74 -21.84 -3.77
CA GLU A 210 -0.29 -22.12 -3.80
C GLU A 210 0.57 -20.91 -4.26
N ALA A 211 1.88 -21.10 -4.32
CA ALA A 211 2.86 -20.02 -4.54
C ALA A 211 2.81 -19.35 -5.93
N SER A 212 2.14 -19.95 -6.92
CA SER A 212 2.07 -19.43 -8.29
C SER A 212 1.14 -18.22 -8.45
N VAL A 213 0.06 -18.16 -7.68
CA VAL A 213 -0.95 -17.08 -7.79
C VAL A 213 -0.53 -15.76 -7.13
N PRO A 214 0.07 -15.73 -5.92
CA PRO A 214 0.67 -14.53 -5.36
C PRO A 214 1.66 -13.83 -6.31
N ARG A 215 2.45 -14.62 -7.05
CA ARG A 215 3.41 -14.13 -8.05
C ARG A 215 2.76 -13.37 -9.20
N GLY A 216 1.62 -13.85 -9.69
CA GLY A 216 0.85 -13.19 -10.77
C GLY A 216 0.12 -11.93 -10.30
N ALA A 217 -0.32 -11.92 -9.04
CA ALA A 217 -1.09 -10.81 -8.45
C ALA A 217 -0.22 -9.63 -7.97
N ALA A 218 1.05 -9.86 -7.65
CA ALA A 218 1.92 -8.85 -7.04
C ALA A 218 2.12 -7.59 -7.89
N ALA A 219 2.42 -7.71 -9.19
CA ALA A 219 2.66 -6.54 -10.03
C ALA A 219 1.42 -5.64 -10.20
N PRO A 220 0.21 -6.19 -10.45
CA PRO A 220 -1.03 -5.43 -10.40
C PRO A 220 -1.30 -4.74 -9.06
N MET A 221 -1.08 -5.45 -7.95
CA MET A 221 -1.29 -4.91 -6.60
C MET A 221 -0.34 -3.77 -6.28
N LEU A 222 0.91 -3.88 -6.72
CA LEU A 222 1.93 -2.85 -6.58
C LEU A 222 1.56 -1.58 -7.36
N LEU A 223 1.32 -1.73 -8.67
CA LEU A 223 1.06 -0.60 -9.54
C LEU A 223 -0.19 0.14 -9.07
N GLY A 224 -1.25 -0.59 -8.74
CA GLY A 224 -2.45 0.04 -8.22
C GLY A 224 -2.30 0.62 -6.80
N GLY A 225 -1.51 -0.01 -5.94
CA GLY A 225 -1.19 0.51 -4.61
C GLY A 225 -0.49 1.86 -4.61
N GLY A 226 0.25 2.19 -5.68
CA GLY A 226 0.92 3.49 -5.82
C GLY A 226 -0.03 4.70 -5.71
N SER A 227 -1.34 4.52 -5.90
CA SER A 227 -2.36 5.55 -5.67
C SER A 227 -2.35 6.09 -4.23
N VAL A 228 -1.90 5.30 -3.25
CA VAL A 228 -1.72 5.75 -1.87
C VAL A 228 -0.63 6.82 -1.77
N GLY A 229 0.47 6.66 -2.52
CA GLY A 229 1.53 7.66 -2.60
C GLY A 229 1.05 8.93 -3.30
N VAL A 230 0.32 8.79 -4.41
CA VAL A 230 -0.28 9.93 -5.11
C VAL A 230 -1.30 10.66 -4.25
N TYR A 231 -2.13 9.92 -3.49
CA TYR A 231 -3.05 10.51 -2.52
C TYR A 231 -2.30 11.34 -1.49
N ALA A 232 -1.23 10.80 -0.90
CA ALA A 232 -0.45 11.52 0.10
C ALA A 232 0.17 12.80 -0.47
N LEU A 233 0.75 12.74 -1.67
CA LEU A 233 1.27 13.91 -2.38
C LEU A 233 0.20 14.99 -2.60
N LEU A 234 -0.99 14.60 -3.06
CA LEU A 234 -2.09 15.54 -3.29
C LEU A 234 -2.65 16.10 -1.99
N ALA A 235 -2.73 15.27 -0.95
CA ALA A 235 -3.21 15.68 0.37
C ALA A 235 -2.35 16.79 0.99
N MET A 236 -1.07 16.88 0.62
CA MET A 236 -0.19 17.97 1.09
C MET A 236 -0.69 19.36 0.70
N THR A 237 -1.39 19.50 -0.42
CA THR A 237 -1.94 20.79 -0.87
C THR A 237 -3.44 20.87 -0.65
N THR A 238 -4.18 19.80 -0.94
CA THR A 238 -5.65 19.84 -0.91
C THR A 238 -6.22 19.96 0.49
N LEU A 239 -5.52 19.44 1.52
CA LEU A 239 -5.96 19.58 2.91
C LEU A 239 -5.90 21.03 3.39
N ASP A 240 -4.88 21.77 2.95
CA ASP A 240 -4.71 23.17 3.31
C ASP A 240 -5.68 24.08 2.54
N GLU A 241 -5.91 23.78 1.26
CA GLU A 241 -6.81 24.57 0.41
C GLU A 241 -8.30 24.34 0.70
N PHE A 242 -8.71 23.09 0.95
CA PHE A 242 -10.13 22.72 1.04
C PHE A 242 -10.54 22.19 2.43
N GLY A 243 -9.62 22.17 3.39
CA GLY A 243 -9.82 21.59 4.71
C GLY A 243 -9.79 20.06 4.70
N LEU A 244 -9.82 19.46 5.90
CA LEU A 244 -9.54 18.04 6.11
C LEU A 244 -10.42 17.10 5.26
N TYR A 245 -11.74 17.27 5.31
CA TYR A 245 -12.68 16.34 4.68
C TYR A 245 -12.76 16.51 3.17
N THR A 246 -12.98 17.75 2.70
CA THR A 246 -13.08 18.05 1.26
C THR A 246 -11.73 17.86 0.58
N GLY A 247 -10.63 18.29 1.22
CA GLY A 247 -9.28 18.08 0.72
C GLY A 247 -8.93 16.60 0.57
N SER A 248 -9.28 15.77 1.55
CA SER A 248 -9.13 14.31 1.45
C SER A 248 -9.95 13.73 0.29
N LEU A 249 -11.21 14.17 0.12
CA LEU A 249 -12.06 13.71 -0.97
C LEU A 249 -11.47 14.09 -2.34
N VAL A 250 -10.99 15.32 -2.50
CA VAL A 250 -10.34 15.80 -3.74
C VAL A 250 -9.08 14.99 -4.03
N ALA A 251 -8.18 14.83 -3.05
CA ALA A 251 -6.96 14.03 -3.20
C ALA A 251 -7.28 12.58 -3.59
N TRP A 252 -8.33 12.00 -3.00
CA TRP A 252 -8.77 10.65 -3.33
C TRP A 252 -9.30 10.55 -4.76
N VAL A 253 -10.20 11.45 -5.18
CA VAL A 253 -10.78 11.45 -6.54
C VAL A 253 -9.68 11.61 -7.59
N VAL A 254 -8.77 12.56 -7.38
CA VAL A 254 -7.68 12.84 -8.32
C VAL A 254 -6.68 11.68 -8.34
N SER A 255 -6.31 11.10 -7.19
CA SER A 255 -5.44 9.92 -7.15
C SER A 255 -6.03 8.73 -7.90
N VAL A 256 -7.32 8.42 -7.69
CA VAL A 256 -7.99 7.33 -8.41
C VAL A 256 -8.00 7.59 -9.91
N SER A 257 -8.30 8.83 -10.31
CA SER A 257 -8.44 9.22 -11.72
C SER A 257 -7.10 9.25 -12.45
N CYS A 258 -6.06 9.79 -11.81
CA CYS A 258 -4.74 10.01 -12.42
C CYS A 258 -3.78 8.83 -12.23
N TRP A 259 -4.06 7.90 -11.32
CA TRP A 259 -3.19 6.75 -11.06
C TRP A 259 -3.90 5.42 -11.21
N SER A 260 -4.92 5.13 -10.39
CA SER A 260 -5.55 3.80 -10.38
C SER A 260 -6.18 3.43 -11.73
N LEU A 261 -6.89 4.36 -12.38
CA LEU A 261 -7.49 4.13 -13.71
C LEU A 261 -6.43 3.94 -14.82
N PRO A 262 -5.41 4.81 -14.97
CA PRO A 262 -4.31 4.58 -15.91
C PRO A 262 -3.52 3.30 -15.65
N ALA A 263 -3.21 3.00 -14.39
CA ALA A 263 -2.50 1.77 -13.99
C ALA A 263 -3.27 0.53 -14.42
N TYR A 264 -4.58 0.54 -14.18
CA TYR A 264 -5.48 -0.52 -14.63
C TYR A 264 -5.51 -0.65 -16.16
N GLY A 265 -5.63 0.46 -16.90
CA GLY A 265 -5.57 0.49 -18.36
C GLY A 265 -4.25 -0.06 -18.91
N TYR A 266 -3.13 0.34 -18.33
CA TYR A 266 -1.79 -0.13 -18.68
C TYR A 266 -1.66 -1.64 -18.52
N LEU A 267 -2.06 -2.20 -17.37
CA LEU A 267 -1.97 -3.63 -17.12
C LEU A 267 -2.89 -4.45 -18.04
N ARG A 268 -4.08 -3.93 -18.36
CA ARG A 268 -5.00 -4.56 -19.31
C ARG A 268 -4.37 -4.62 -20.71
N TRP A 269 -3.80 -3.50 -21.17
CA TRP A 269 -3.11 -3.41 -22.45
C TRP A 269 -1.88 -4.34 -22.52
N ARG A 270 -1.05 -4.39 -21.47
CA ARG A 270 0.10 -5.31 -21.43
C ARG A 270 -0.35 -6.78 -21.50
N ARG A 271 -1.44 -7.13 -20.82
CA ARG A 271 -1.98 -8.50 -20.85
C ARG A 271 -2.47 -8.91 -22.23
N SER A 272 -3.14 -8.03 -22.98
CA SER A 272 -3.64 -8.38 -24.33
C SER A 272 -2.49 -8.69 -25.29
N ILE A 273 -1.40 -7.92 -25.23
CA ILE A 273 -0.20 -8.16 -26.06
C ILE A 273 0.47 -9.49 -25.72
N VAL A 274 0.54 -9.84 -24.43
CA VAL A 274 1.22 -11.08 -24.00
C VAL A 274 0.35 -12.31 -24.25
N SER A 275 -0.98 -12.21 -24.26
CA SER A 275 -1.86 -13.34 -24.60
C SER A 275 -1.96 -13.64 -26.10
N GLU A 276 -1.57 -12.69 -26.95
CA GLU A 276 -1.56 -12.83 -28.42
C GLU A 276 -0.24 -13.46 -28.95
N ASN A 277 0.76 -13.63 -28.09
CA ASN A 277 2.06 -14.27 -28.40
C ASN A 277 2.22 -15.59 -27.64
#